data_AF-A0A5D2WWN8-F1
#
_entry.id   AF-A0A5D2WWN8-F1
#
_cell.length_a   1.000
_cell.length_b   1.000
_cell.length_c   1.000
_cell.angle_alpha   90.00
_cell.angle_beta   90.00
_cell.angle_gamma   90.00
#
_symmetry.space_group_name_H-M   'P 1'
#
loop_
_entity.id
_entity.type
_entity.pdbx_description
1 polymer ?
#
loop_
_entity_poly.entity_id
_entity_poly.type
_entity_poly.pdbx_seq_one_letter_code
_entity_poly.pdbx_strand_id
1 'polypeptide(L)'
;MGSDSEAEKSQQRKEKEKKKMLAVAPIAKPLAGKRLCKKTFKLVRKAAEHKCLKRGVKEVVKSIRRGHKGLCVIAGNISPIDVITHVPILCEEADIPYVYVPSKEDLATAGATKRPTCCVLVLTKPTKGELDPSEQEKIKADYSQVVADISELTSSLF
;
A
#
# COMPACT_ATOMS: atom_id res chain seq x y z
N MET A 1 3.15 -38.22 -16.22
CA MET A 1 2.77 -37.92 -14.82
C MET A 1 3.23 -36.51 -14.45
N GLY A 2 2.50 -35.47 -14.88
CA GLY A 2 2.91 -34.06 -14.65
C GLY A 2 1.77 -33.06 -14.47
N SER A 3 0.52 -33.47 -14.71
CA SER A 3 -0.63 -32.55 -14.75
C SER A 3 -1.31 -32.33 -13.40
N ASP A 4 -1.16 -33.25 -12.43
CA ASP A 4 -1.84 -33.12 -11.13
C ASP A 4 -1.16 -32.12 -10.18
N SER A 5 0.16 -31.88 -10.32
CA SER A 5 0.91 -31.00 -9.43
C SER A 5 0.64 -29.49 -9.67
N GLU A 6 0.25 -29.09 -10.89
CA GLU A 6 -0.04 -27.68 -11.20
C GLU A 6 -1.45 -27.27 -10.78
N ALA A 7 -2.42 -28.18 -10.88
CA ALA A 7 -3.81 -27.95 -10.46
C ALA A 7 -3.90 -27.81 -8.93
N GLU A 8 -3.22 -28.68 -8.18
CA GLU A 8 -3.15 -28.62 -6.71
C GLU A 8 -2.45 -27.35 -6.20
N LYS A 9 -1.33 -26.95 -6.81
CA LYS A 9 -0.64 -25.68 -6.48
C LYS A 9 -1.52 -24.46 -6.77
N SER A 10 -2.31 -24.51 -7.85
CA SER A 10 -3.22 -23.43 -8.24
C SER A 10 -4.41 -23.33 -7.30
N GLN A 11 -4.96 -24.46 -6.84
CA GLN A 11 -6.02 -24.52 -5.83
C GLN A 11 -5.51 -24.06 -4.45
N GLN A 12 -4.34 -24.52 -4.01
CA GLN A 12 -3.72 -24.04 -2.76
C GLN A 12 -3.40 -22.54 -2.77
N ARG A 13 -2.98 -21.98 -3.92
CA ARG A 13 -2.79 -20.53 -4.06
C ARG A 13 -4.11 -19.78 -3.95
N LYS A 14 -5.18 -20.27 -4.60
CA LYS A 14 -6.52 -19.67 -4.53
C LYS A 14 -7.09 -19.71 -3.11
N GLU A 15 -6.92 -20.81 -2.38
CA GLU A 15 -7.36 -20.89 -0.97
C GLU A 15 -6.56 -19.98 -0.04
N LYS A 16 -5.23 -19.89 -0.20
CA LYS A 16 -4.40 -18.94 0.55
C LYS A 16 -4.78 -17.49 0.26
N GLU A 17 -5.07 -17.16 -1.00
CA GLU A 17 -5.52 -15.82 -1.40
C GLU A 17 -6.89 -15.51 -0.80
N LYS A 18 -7.81 -16.49 -0.78
CA LYS A 18 -9.14 -16.37 -0.16
C LYS A 18 -9.04 -16.20 1.36
N LYS A 19 -8.19 -16.97 2.04
CA LYS A 19 -7.89 -16.80 3.49
C LYS A 19 -7.27 -15.43 3.80
N LYS A 20 -6.37 -14.94 2.95
CA LYS A 20 -5.80 -13.57 3.08
C LYS A 20 -6.90 -12.51 2.96
N MET A 21 -7.87 -12.69 2.07
CA MET A 21 -9.01 -11.76 1.95
C MET A 21 -10.02 -11.89 3.10
N LEU A 22 -10.17 -13.06 3.71
CA LEU A 22 -11.05 -13.31 4.87
C LEU A 22 -10.48 -12.75 6.19
N ALA A 23 -9.17 -12.56 6.30
CA ALA A 23 -8.50 -12.00 7.47
C ALA A 23 -8.37 -10.46 7.44
N VAL A 24 -9.11 -9.80 6.54
CA VAL A 24 -9.10 -8.34 6.39
C VAL A 24 -10.08 -7.71 7.40
N ALA A 25 -9.63 -6.66 8.07
CA ALA A 25 -10.43 -5.91 9.02
C ALA A 25 -11.64 -5.25 8.31
N PRO A 26 -12.82 -5.17 8.95
CA PRO A 26 -14.02 -4.56 8.36
C PRO A 26 -13.84 -3.09 7.94
N ILE A 27 -12.88 -2.38 8.54
CA ILE A 27 -12.55 -0.98 8.26
C ILE A 27 -11.76 -0.78 6.96
N ALA A 28 -11.31 -1.86 6.31
CA ALA A 28 -10.43 -1.80 5.16
C ALA A 28 -11.18 -1.42 3.88
N LYS A 29 -11.72 -0.20 3.84
CA LYS A 29 -12.38 0.40 2.68
C LYS A 29 -11.70 1.73 2.38
N PRO A 30 -11.30 2.01 1.12
CA PRO A 30 -11.37 1.16 -0.08
C PRO A 30 -10.30 0.05 -0.08
N LEU A 31 -10.69 -1.19 -0.39
CA LEU A 31 -9.78 -2.33 -0.54
C LEU A 31 -9.26 -2.43 -1.98
N ALA A 32 -7.95 -2.45 -2.17
CA ALA A 32 -7.33 -2.62 -3.47
C ALA A 32 -7.66 -4.00 -4.06
N GLY A 33 -8.28 -4.02 -5.25
CA GLY A 33 -8.42 -5.22 -6.04
C GLY A 33 -7.06 -5.79 -6.48
N LYS A 34 -7.04 -7.00 -7.04
CA LYS A 34 -5.80 -7.71 -7.46
C LYS A 34 -4.94 -6.89 -8.43
N ARG A 35 -5.57 -6.12 -9.33
CA ARG A 35 -4.87 -5.27 -10.31
C ARG A 35 -4.18 -4.08 -9.62
N LEU A 36 -4.91 -3.36 -8.78
CA LEU A 36 -4.39 -2.20 -8.05
C LEU A 36 -3.31 -2.61 -7.04
N CYS A 37 -3.49 -3.72 -6.32
CA CYS A 37 -2.48 -4.25 -5.41
C CYS A 37 -1.12 -4.43 -6.11
N LYS A 38 -1.11 -5.06 -7.30
CA LYS A 38 0.13 -5.27 -8.06
C LYS A 38 0.79 -3.96 -8.48
N LYS A 39 0.01 -2.97 -8.94
CA LYS A 39 0.55 -1.65 -9.29
C LYS A 39 1.11 -0.94 -8.06
N THR A 40 0.36 -0.93 -6.97
CA THR A 40 0.73 -0.31 -5.68
C THR A 40 2.02 -0.92 -5.14
N PHE A 41 2.15 -2.25 -5.12
CA PHE A 41 3.38 -2.90 -4.65
C PHE A 41 4.59 -2.61 -5.53
N LYS A 42 4.42 -2.51 -6.86
CA LYS A 42 5.52 -2.10 -7.76
C LYS A 42 5.98 -0.67 -7.45
N LEU A 43 5.03 0.24 -7.26
CA LEU A 43 5.30 1.63 -6.89
C LEU A 43 6.02 1.71 -5.54
N VAL A 44 5.53 1.00 -4.52
CA VAL A 44 6.17 0.96 -3.19
C VAL A 44 7.59 0.43 -3.30
N ARG A 45 7.83 -0.64 -4.08
CA ARG A 45 9.17 -1.20 -4.28
C ARG A 45 10.14 -0.20 -4.89
N LYS A 46 9.75 0.48 -5.97
CA LYS A 46 10.56 1.55 -6.57
C LYS A 46 10.85 2.66 -5.56
N ALA A 47 9.81 3.14 -4.88
CA ALA A 47 9.98 4.18 -3.86
C ALA A 47 10.89 3.74 -2.69
N ALA A 48 10.93 2.44 -2.37
CA ALA A 48 11.82 1.89 -1.34
C ALA A 48 13.28 2.00 -1.75
N GLU A 49 13.60 1.66 -3.00
CA GLU A 49 14.96 1.73 -3.58
C GLU A 49 15.48 3.18 -3.55
N HIS A 50 14.60 4.14 -3.81
CA HIS A 50 14.89 5.59 -3.82
C HIS A 50 14.71 6.29 -2.46
N LYS A 51 14.54 5.55 -1.35
CA LYS A 51 14.35 6.10 0.01
C LYS A 51 13.21 7.12 0.15
N CYS A 52 12.19 7.04 -0.71
CA CYS A 52 11.02 7.91 -0.74
C CYS A 52 9.83 7.38 0.08
N LEU A 53 10.07 6.36 0.91
CA LEU A 53 9.07 5.75 1.78
C LEU A 53 9.23 6.19 3.23
N LYS A 54 8.10 6.50 3.88
CA LYS A 54 7.97 6.51 5.35
C LYS A 54 7.20 5.29 5.78
N ARG A 55 7.71 4.60 6.80
CA ARG A 55 7.23 3.26 7.16
C ARG A 55 6.79 3.24 8.61
N GLY A 56 5.61 2.68 8.86
CA GLY A 56 5.02 2.56 10.17
C GLY A 56 4.23 3.80 10.60
N VAL A 57 3.26 3.58 11.48
CA VAL A 57 2.29 4.59 11.94
C VAL A 57 2.99 5.85 12.46
N LYS A 58 4.02 5.71 13.31
CA LYS A 58 4.72 6.86 13.89
C LYS A 58 5.37 7.76 12.85
N GLU A 59 5.96 7.19 11.79
CA GLU A 59 6.59 7.98 10.72
C GLU A 59 5.54 8.59 9.79
N VAL A 60 4.50 7.83 9.45
CA VAL A 60 3.39 8.31 8.60
C VAL A 60 2.71 9.50 9.25
N VAL A 61 2.27 9.37 10.51
CA VAL A 61 1.62 10.45 11.26
C VAL A 61 2.54 11.67 11.38
N LYS A 62 3.84 11.48 11.66
CA LYS A 62 4.81 12.58 11.70
C LYS A 62 4.97 13.28 10.36
N SER A 63 4.92 12.53 9.25
CA SER A 63 5.05 13.06 7.90
C SER A 63 3.81 13.86 7.49
N ILE A 64 2.61 13.35 7.78
CA ILE A 64 1.34 14.04 7.55
C ILE A 64 1.28 15.36 8.33
N ARG A 65 1.64 15.33 9.63
CA ARG A 65 1.70 16.53 10.48
C ARG A 65 2.72 17.58 10.00
N ARG A 66 3.72 17.19 9.22
CA ARG A 66 4.70 18.10 8.60
C ARG A 66 4.21 18.68 7.26
N GLY A 67 3.02 18.32 6.81
CA GLY A 67 2.46 18.74 5.53
C GLY A 67 3.02 17.99 4.32
N HIS A 68 3.70 16.87 4.52
CA HIS A 68 4.16 16.05 3.40
C HIS A 68 2.99 15.27 2.81
N LYS A 69 2.68 15.54 1.53
CA LYS A 69 1.67 14.83 0.75
C LYS A 69 2.25 13.61 0.03
N GLY A 70 1.39 12.66 -0.28
CA GLY A 70 1.79 11.40 -0.89
C GLY A 70 0.62 10.42 -1.01
N LEU A 71 0.93 9.14 -1.09
CA LEU A 71 -0.04 8.04 -1.14
C LEU A 71 0.14 7.18 0.11
N CYS A 72 -0.92 7.02 0.90
CA CYS A 72 -0.90 6.14 2.06
C CYS A 72 -1.38 4.73 1.67
N VAL A 73 -0.57 3.72 1.99
CA VAL A 73 -0.90 2.32 1.79
C VAL A 73 -1.02 1.66 3.16
N ILE A 74 -2.20 1.15 3.46
CA ILE A 74 -2.55 0.59 4.76
C ILE A 74 -2.78 -0.91 4.59
N ALA A 75 -2.23 -1.75 5.48
CA ALA A 75 -2.57 -3.16 5.46
C ALA A 75 -3.91 -3.42 6.14
N GLY A 76 -4.73 -4.29 5.58
CA GLY A 76 -6.05 -4.64 6.09
C GLY A 76 -6.04 -5.76 7.12
N ASN A 77 -4.98 -6.59 7.21
CA ASN A 77 -4.88 -7.73 8.13
C ASN A 77 -4.13 -7.40 9.44
N ILE A 78 -4.34 -6.19 9.97
CA ILE A 78 -3.67 -5.73 11.19
C ILE A 78 -4.50 -6.06 12.41
N SER A 79 -3.81 -6.57 13.42
CA SER A 79 -4.31 -6.74 14.76
C SER A 79 -3.25 -6.14 15.71
N PRO A 80 -3.63 -5.25 16.65
CA PRO A 80 -4.99 -4.76 16.93
C PRO A 80 -5.45 -3.65 15.95
N ILE A 81 -6.76 -3.47 15.81
CA ILE A 81 -7.37 -2.51 14.88
C ILE A 81 -7.10 -1.04 15.28
N ASP A 82 -6.96 -0.77 16.58
CA ASP A 82 -6.74 0.56 17.16
C ASP A 82 -5.48 1.26 16.63
N VAL A 83 -4.52 0.48 16.12
CA VAL A 83 -3.27 1.00 15.55
C VAL A 83 -3.50 1.66 14.19
N ILE A 84 -4.54 1.27 13.43
CA ILE A 84 -4.84 1.87 12.13
C ILE A 84 -5.90 2.96 12.23
N THR A 85 -6.90 2.83 13.10
CA THR A 85 -8.16 3.62 13.04
C THR A 85 -7.96 5.13 12.90
N HIS A 86 -6.90 5.69 13.47
CA HIS A 86 -6.58 7.12 13.40
C HIS A 86 -5.86 7.54 12.10
N VAL A 87 -5.24 6.61 11.37
CA VAL A 87 -4.45 6.92 10.15
C VAL A 87 -5.33 7.37 8.98
N PRO A 88 -6.43 6.67 8.62
CA PRO A 88 -7.33 7.13 7.55
C PRO A 88 -7.90 8.51 7.83
N ILE A 89 -8.31 8.77 9.08
CA ILE A 89 -8.87 10.07 9.49
C ILE A 89 -7.85 11.19 9.24
N LEU A 90 -6.58 10.98 9.63
CA LEU A 90 -5.51 11.94 9.37
C LEU A 90 -5.19 12.09 7.87
N CYS A 91 -5.39 11.04 7.07
CA CYS A 91 -5.23 11.12 5.63
C CYS A 91 -6.35 11.96 4.99
N GLU A 92 -7.60 11.81 5.46
CA GLU A 92 -8.74 12.61 5.00
C GLU A 92 -8.58 14.08 5.35
N GLU A 93 -8.19 14.41 6.60
CA GLU A 93 -7.92 15.80 7.01
C GLU A 93 -6.79 16.48 6.21
N ALA A 94 -5.86 15.71 5.67
CA ALA A 94 -4.71 16.20 4.92
C ALA A 94 -4.87 16.13 3.39
N ASP A 95 -6.03 15.68 2.90
CA ASP A 95 -6.31 15.37 1.49
C ASP A 95 -5.27 14.42 0.87
N ILE A 96 -4.92 13.37 1.60
CA ILE A 96 -3.95 12.36 1.18
C ILE A 96 -4.71 11.11 0.72
N PRO A 97 -4.58 10.71 -0.56
CA PRO A 97 -5.20 9.48 -1.03
C PRO A 97 -4.64 8.28 -0.27
N TYR A 98 -5.52 7.37 0.13
CA TYR A 98 -5.14 6.15 0.83
C TYR A 98 -5.81 4.92 0.23
N VAL A 99 -5.19 3.75 0.41
CA VAL A 99 -5.74 2.47 -0.03
C VAL A 99 -5.39 1.35 0.92
N TYR A 100 -6.34 0.43 1.11
CA TYR A 100 -6.10 -0.78 1.87
C TYR A 100 -5.61 -1.93 1.00
N VAL A 101 -4.64 -2.68 1.52
CA VAL A 101 -4.06 -3.85 0.90
C VAL A 101 -4.31 -5.05 1.80
N PRO A 102 -4.68 -6.24 1.29
CA PRO A 102 -5.11 -7.36 2.13
C PRO A 102 -4.01 -7.94 3.03
N SER A 103 -2.73 -7.66 2.79
CA SER A 103 -1.60 -8.36 3.40
C SER A 103 -0.46 -7.42 3.80
N LYS A 104 -0.18 -7.35 5.10
CA LYS A 104 0.95 -6.61 5.69
C LYS A 104 2.30 -7.25 5.35
N GLU A 105 2.35 -8.56 5.12
CA GLU A 105 3.57 -9.28 4.75
C GLU A 105 4.02 -8.90 3.34
N ASP A 106 3.06 -8.82 2.41
CA ASP A 106 3.33 -8.42 1.03
C ASP A 106 3.74 -6.93 0.98
N LEU A 107 3.12 -6.08 1.80
CA LEU A 107 3.49 -4.68 1.96
C LEU A 107 4.90 -4.50 2.56
N ALA A 108 5.26 -5.28 3.57
CA ALA A 108 6.60 -5.26 4.17
C ALA A 108 7.68 -5.70 3.18
N THR A 109 7.37 -6.72 2.36
CA THR A 109 8.25 -7.20 1.30
C THR A 109 8.46 -6.13 0.23
N ALA A 110 7.39 -5.44 -0.19
CA ALA A 110 7.48 -4.33 -1.13
C ALA A 110 8.25 -3.13 -0.54
N GLY A 111 8.11 -2.84 0.76
CA GLY A 111 8.82 -1.79 1.47
C GLY A 111 10.29 -2.09 1.82
N ALA A 112 10.82 -3.22 1.34
CA ALA A 112 12.18 -3.71 1.62
C ALA A 112 12.49 -3.82 3.12
N THR A 113 11.52 -4.27 3.93
CA THR A 113 11.67 -4.44 5.38
C THR A 113 11.41 -5.86 5.82
N LYS A 114 12.25 -6.39 6.72
CA LYS A 114 12.03 -7.69 7.37
C LYS A 114 10.92 -7.67 8.43
N ARG A 115 10.59 -6.49 8.97
CA ARG A 115 9.52 -6.35 9.98
C ARG A 115 8.18 -6.09 9.29
N PRO A 116 7.09 -6.74 9.73
CA PRO A 116 5.75 -6.46 9.23
C PRO A 116 5.44 -4.97 9.38
N THR A 117 5.06 -4.33 8.28
CA THR A 117 4.78 -2.90 8.27
C THR A 117 3.28 -2.69 8.13
N CYS A 118 2.74 -1.86 9.01
CA CYS A 118 1.31 -1.61 9.09
C CYS A 118 0.82 -0.60 8.05
N CYS A 119 1.50 0.52 7.97
CA CYS A 119 1.20 1.61 7.05
C CYS A 119 2.49 2.07 6.38
N VAL A 120 2.39 2.45 5.11
CA VAL A 120 3.50 3.01 4.33
C VAL A 120 3.00 4.27 3.66
N LEU A 121 3.74 5.36 3.78
CA LEU A 121 3.48 6.58 3.03
C LEU A 121 4.52 6.70 1.92
N VAL A 122 4.06 6.70 0.68
CA VAL A 122 4.87 6.97 -0.49
C VAL A 122 4.89 8.46 -0.74
N LEU A 123 6.06 9.07 -0.72
CA LEU A 123 6.23 10.49 -1.03
C LEU A 123 6.57 10.65 -2.52
N THR A 124 6.00 11.67 -3.15
CA THR A 124 6.32 12.05 -4.54
C THR A 124 7.60 12.89 -4.63
N LYS A 125 8.11 13.36 -3.49
CA LYS A 125 9.38 14.06 -3.35
C LYS A 125 10.23 13.39 -2.26
N PRO A 126 11.54 13.20 -2.48
CA PRO A 126 12.45 12.70 -1.45
C PRO A 126 12.52 13.68 -0.27
N THR A 127 12.61 13.16 0.97
CA THR A 127 12.75 14.02 2.17
C THR A 127 14.18 14.57 2.33
N LYS A 128 15.17 13.90 1.74
CA LYS A 128 16.60 14.30 1.72
C LYS A 128 17.26 13.69 0.49
N GLY A 129 17.91 14.54 -0.32
CA GLY A 129 18.61 14.16 -1.56
C GLY A 129 17.81 14.52 -2.81
N GLU A 130 18.53 14.71 -3.91
CA GLU A 130 17.97 14.77 -5.25
C GLU A 130 17.86 13.35 -5.79
N LEU A 131 16.74 13.05 -6.43
CA LEU A 131 16.59 11.84 -7.24
C LEU A 131 16.90 12.23 -8.67
N ASP A 132 17.35 11.26 -9.46
CA ASP A 132 17.43 11.48 -10.90
C ASP A 132 16.06 11.92 -11.43
N PRO A 133 15.99 13.05 -12.16
CA PRO A 133 14.72 13.59 -12.64
C PRO A 133 13.91 12.55 -13.42
N SER A 134 14.59 11.69 -14.17
CA SER A 134 13.97 10.61 -14.95
C SER A 134 13.27 9.55 -14.10
N GLU A 135 13.79 9.24 -12.91
CA GLU A 135 13.17 8.27 -11.99
C GLU A 135 12.05 8.91 -11.19
N GLN A 136 12.23 10.18 -10.82
CA GLN A 136 11.20 10.97 -10.15
C GLN A 136 9.95 11.10 -11.05
N GLU A 137 10.12 11.35 -12.34
CA GLU A 137 9.01 11.38 -13.31
C GLU A 137 8.31 10.03 -13.41
N LYS A 138 9.05 8.91 -13.45
CA LYS A 138 8.46 7.56 -13.48
C LYS A 138 7.66 7.27 -12.22
N ILE A 139 8.20 7.58 -11.04
CA ILE A 139 7.48 7.40 -9.76
C ILE A 139 6.23 8.28 -9.74
N LYS A 140 6.33 9.52 -10.21
CA LYS A 140 5.20 10.45 -10.26
C LYS A 140 4.12 9.99 -11.26
N ALA A 141 4.51 9.43 -12.40
CA ALA A 141 3.58 8.85 -13.37
C ALA A 141 2.86 7.63 -12.81
N ASP A 142 3.60 6.67 -12.23
CA ASP A 142 3.02 5.50 -11.56
C ASP A 142 2.09 5.91 -10.40
N TYR A 143 2.51 6.91 -9.62
CA TYR A 143 1.73 7.51 -8.55
C TYR A 143 0.41 8.09 -9.06
N SER A 144 0.45 8.90 -10.12
CA SER A 144 -0.74 9.51 -10.69
C SER A 144 -1.75 8.46 -11.14
N GLN A 145 -1.28 7.39 -11.80
CA GLN A 145 -2.13 6.28 -12.22
C GLN A 145 -2.75 5.54 -11.02
N VAL A 146 -1.97 5.24 -9.98
CA VAL A 146 -2.49 4.55 -8.79
C VAL A 146 -3.48 5.43 -8.04
N VAL A 147 -3.22 6.74 -7.93
CA VAL A 147 -4.14 7.68 -7.28
C VAL A 147 -5.43 7.83 -8.08
N ALA A 148 -5.38 7.85 -9.41
CA ALA A 148 -6.58 7.86 -10.25
C ALA A 148 -7.43 6.60 -10.02
N ASP A 149 -6.81 5.41 -10.07
CA ASP A 149 -7.47 4.14 -9.79
C ASP A 149 -8.09 4.11 -8.37
N ILE A 150 -7.42 4.70 -7.37
CA ILE A 150 -7.94 4.82 -5.99
C ILE A 150 -9.12 5.77 -5.93
N SER A 151 -9.03 6.93 -6.58
CA SER A 151 -10.10 7.92 -6.63
C SER A 151 -11.37 7.33 -7.25
N GLU A 152 -11.23 6.54 -8.32
CA GLU A 152 -12.34 5.82 -8.96
C GLU A 152 -12.93 4.75 -8.02
N LEU A 153 -12.08 4.02 -7.29
CA LEU A 153 -12.55 3.06 -6.27
C LEU A 153 -13.29 3.76 -5.13
N THR A 154 -12.77 4.85 -4.60
CA THR A 154 -13.44 5.59 -3.53
C THR A 154 -14.78 6.15 -4.01
N SER A 155 -14.84 6.68 -5.24
CA SER A 155 -16.08 7.22 -5.84
C SER A 155 -17.12 6.16 -6.22
N SER A 156 -16.75 4.88 -6.26
CA SER A 156 -17.69 3.77 -6.50
C SER A 156 -18.17 3.12 -5.19
N LEU A 157 -17.56 3.48 -4.06
CA LEU A 157 -17.89 2.98 -2.73
C LEU A 157 -18.76 3.95 -1.91
N PHE A 158 -18.78 5.22 -2.29
CA PHE A 158 -19.60 6.30 -1.71
C PHE A 158 -20.42 6.96 -2.81
#